data_AF-A0A924IMX1-F1
#
_entry.id   AF-A0A924IMX1-F1
#
_cell.length_a   1.000
_cell.length_b   1.000
_cell.length_c   1.000
_cell.angle_alpha   90.00
_cell.angle_beta   90.00
_cell.angle_gamma   90.00
#
_symmetry.space_group_name_H-M   'P 1'
#
loop_
_entity.id
_entity.type
_entity.pdbx_description
1 polymer ?
#
loop_
_entity_poly.entity_id
_entity_poly.type
_entity_poly.pdbx_seq_one_letter_code
_entity_poly.pdbx_strand_id
1 'polypeptide(L)'
;MKEFLFSAVLVAAAYKFSLNSFPFLSTPGTFDKGDKPLVLVFLGPNCGGPCKAVQGLLKERGIGYQSIDVVGSDGAPNGYPLTYVGYRRFSGYTEREILAAITQLKKSRHGRPV
;
A
#
# COMPACT_ATOMS: atom_id res chain seq x y z
N MET A 1 -44.88 -15.72 -11.06
CA MET A 1 -43.92 -15.33 -9.98
C MET A 1 -42.52 -15.95 -10.12
N LYS A 2 -42.17 -16.68 -11.19
CA LYS A 2 -40.79 -17.19 -11.38
C LYS A 2 -39.90 -16.26 -12.23
N GLU A 3 -40.51 -15.49 -13.12
CA GLU A 3 -39.78 -14.63 -14.08
C GLU A 3 -39.03 -13.46 -13.39
N PHE A 4 -39.54 -12.97 -12.26
CA PHE A 4 -38.86 -11.91 -11.49
C PHE A 4 -37.69 -12.44 -10.65
N LEU A 5 -37.72 -13.71 -10.25
CA LEU A 5 -36.62 -14.33 -9.49
C LEU A 5 -35.38 -14.51 -10.37
N PHE A 6 -35.56 -14.91 -11.63
CA PHE A 6 -34.45 -15.03 -12.57
C PHE A 6 -33.78 -13.68 -12.87
N SER A 7 -34.58 -12.61 -13.01
CA SER A 7 -34.06 -11.25 -13.19
C SER A 7 -33.22 -10.78 -12.00
N ALA A 8 -33.72 -10.96 -10.77
CA ALA A 8 -32.99 -10.54 -9.57
C ALA A 8 -31.67 -11.31 -9.39
N VAL A 9 -31.65 -12.61 -9.70
CA VAL A 9 -30.43 -13.43 -9.65
C VAL A 9 -29.40 -12.99 -10.70
N LEU A 10 -29.84 -12.63 -11.91
CA LEU A 10 -28.95 -12.12 -12.96
C LEU A 10 -28.36 -10.76 -12.61
N VAL A 11 -29.15 -9.85 -12.02
CA VAL A 11 -28.64 -8.55 -11.56
C VAL A 11 -27.64 -8.72 -10.41
N ALA A 12 -27.93 -9.61 -9.45
CA ALA A 12 -27.00 -9.90 -8.35
C ALA A 12 -25.71 -10.57 -8.84
N ALA A 13 -25.80 -11.46 -9.83
CA ALA A 13 -24.64 -12.08 -10.46
C ALA A 13 -23.80 -11.06 -11.26
N ALA A 14 -24.44 -10.19 -12.03
CA ALA A 14 -23.77 -9.11 -12.75
C ALA A 14 -23.11 -8.10 -11.80
N TYR A 15 -23.74 -7.80 -10.66
CA TYR A 15 -23.17 -6.93 -9.63
C TYR A 15 -21.94 -7.57 -8.96
N LYS A 16 -22.02 -8.86 -8.58
CA LYS A 16 -20.85 -9.59 -8.05
C LYS A 16 -19.73 -9.72 -9.08
N PHE A 17 -20.06 -9.93 -10.35
CA PHE A 17 -19.09 -10.02 -11.43
C PHE A 17 -18.44 -8.65 -11.70
N SER A 18 -19.21 -7.57 -11.75
CA SER A 18 -18.67 -6.21 -11.93
C SER A 18 -17.73 -5.81 -10.80
N LEU A 19 -17.99 -6.18 -9.55
CA LEU A 19 -17.07 -5.91 -8.43
C LEU A 19 -15.78 -6.76 -8.51
N ASN A 20 -15.85 -7.96 -9.08
CA ASN A 20 -14.71 -8.88 -9.16
C ASN A 20 -13.87 -8.74 -10.45
N SER A 21 -14.45 -8.15 -11.51
CA SER A 21 -13.83 -7.95 -12.83
C SER A 21 -13.05 -6.65 -12.98
N PHE A 22 -13.08 -5.77 -11.97
CA PHE A 22 -12.27 -4.56 -11.96
C PHE A 22 -11.16 -4.65 -10.90
N PRO A 23 -10.06 -5.38 -11.18
CA PRO A 23 -8.88 -5.43 -10.31
C PRO A 23 -8.21 -4.06 -10.13
N PHE A 24 -8.61 -3.05 -10.91
CA PHE A 24 -8.13 -1.67 -10.77
C PHE A 24 -8.77 -0.90 -9.61
N LEU A 25 -9.97 -1.31 -9.14
CA LEU A 25 -10.60 -0.75 -7.94
C LEU A 25 -10.03 -1.36 -6.65
N SER A 26 -9.28 -2.46 -6.78
CA SER A 26 -8.61 -3.16 -5.69
C SER A 26 -7.12 -2.79 -5.64
N THR A 27 -6.87 -1.51 -5.31
CA THR A 27 -5.65 -0.84 -4.81
C THR A 27 -4.50 -0.48 -5.76
N PRO A 28 -4.03 0.79 -5.63
CA PRO A 28 -2.61 1.11 -5.57
C PRO A 28 -2.30 1.64 -4.16
N GLY A 29 -2.06 0.75 -3.19
CA GLY A 29 -1.80 1.20 -1.83
C GLY A 29 -1.21 0.11 -0.95
N THR A 30 -0.36 0.57 -0.03
CA THR A 30 0.45 0.00 1.05
C THR A 30 -0.12 -1.16 1.89
N PHE A 31 -0.96 -2.06 1.36
CA PHE A 31 -1.60 -3.14 2.09
C PHE A 31 -1.46 -4.47 1.32
N ASP A 32 -1.31 -5.59 2.03
CA ASP A 32 -1.29 -6.93 1.41
C ASP A 32 -2.70 -7.49 1.17
N LYS A 33 -2.78 -8.69 0.56
CA LYS A 33 -4.05 -9.39 0.24
C LYS A 33 -4.95 -9.70 1.46
N GLY A 34 -4.45 -9.52 2.68
CA GLY A 34 -5.21 -9.67 3.92
C GLY A 34 -5.44 -8.35 4.66
N ASP A 35 -5.43 -7.21 3.94
CA ASP A 35 -5.52 -5.86 4.50
C ASP A 35 -4.43 -5.54 5.53
N LYS A 36 -3.30 -6.26 5.50
CA LYS A 36 -2.22 -5.98 6.46
C LYS A 36 -1.43 -4.80 5.94
N PRO A 37 -1.25 -3.76 6.76
CA PRO A 37 -0.45 -2.62 6.36
C PRO A 37 1.00 -3.04 6.16
N LEU A 38 1.51 -2.73 4.97
CA LEU A 38 2.87 -2.89 4.52
C LEU A 38 3.62 -1.56 4.63
N VAL A 39 4.94 -1.65 4.54
CA VAL A 39 5.80 -0.51 4.24
C VAL A 39 6.13 -0.58 2.76
N LEU A 40 5.82 0.49 2.01
CA LEU A 40 6.13 0.59 0.58
C LEU A 40 7.11 1.72 0.36
N VAL A 41 8.18 1.48 -0.40
CA VAL A 41 9.20 2.48 -0.68
C VAL A 41 9.30 2.64 -2.19
N PHE A 42 8.87 3.79 -2.69
CA PHE A 42 9.13 4.17 -4.07
C PHE A 42 10.52 4.76 -4.16
N LEU A 43 11.29 4.20 -5.09
CA LEU A 43 12.61 4.64 -5.50
C LEU A 43 12.49 5.24 -6.90
N GLY A 44 13.46 6.04 -7.29
CA GLY A 44 13.52 6.54 -8.64
C GLY A 44 14.86 7.20 -8.95
N PRO A 45 14.97 7.83 -10.13
CA PRO A 45 16.23 8.38 -10.61
C PRO A 45 16.76 9.45 -9.64
N ASN A 46 18.09 9.50 -9.50
CA ASN A 46 18.82 10.45 -8.65
C ASN A 46 18.50 10.37 -7.15
N CYS A 47 17.89 9.29 -6.66
CA CYS A 47 17.55 9.19 -5.24
C CYS A 47 18.76 9.05 -4.29
N GLY A 48 19.90 8.54 -4.77
CA GLY A 48 21.18 8.58 -4.06
C GLY A 48 21.16 8.01 -2.63
N GLY A 49 21.80 8.74 -1.71
CA GLY A 49 21.95 8.36 -0.29
C GLY A 49 20.62 8.18 0.47
N PRO A 50 19.64 9.10 0.34
CA PRO A 50 18.35 8.98 1.01
C PRO A 50 17.60 7.67 0.75
N CYS A 51 17.58 7.15 -0.48
CA CYS A 51 16.97 5.83 -0.77
C CYS A 51 17.65 4.71 -0.01
N LYS A 52 18.99 4.68 -0.04
CA LYS A 52 19.78 3.67 0.68
C LYS A 52 19.56 3.75 2.19
N ALA A 53 19.40 4.96 2.73
CA ALA A 53 19.13 5.17 4.15
C ALA A 53 17.77 4.59 4.57
N VAL A 54 16.69 4.85 3.81
CA VAL A 54 15.37 4.24 4.09
C VAL A 54 15.46 2.71 4.03
N GLN A 55 16.05 2.18 2.97
CA GLN A 55 16.16 0.73 2.79
C GLN A 55 17.02 0.07 3.88
N GLY A 56 18.14 0.71 4.24
CA GLY A 56 19.03 0.29 5.32
C GLY A 56 18.29 0.27 6.65
N LEU A 57 17.63 1.37 7.01
CA LEU A 57 16.82 1.48 8.22
C LEU A 57 15.79 0.35 8.33
N LEU A 58 15.02 0.10 7.28
CA LEU A 58 13.99 -0.94 7.29
C LEU A 58 14.60 -2.33 7.42
N LYS A 59 15.72 -2.60 6.72
CA LYS A 59 16.44 -3.87 6.80
C LYS A 59 17.06 -4.12 8.18
N GLU A 60 17.76 -3.13 8.74
CA GLU A 60 18.39 -3.20 10.06
C GLU A 60 17.37 -3.45 11.17
N ARG A 61 16.16 -2.89 11.03
CA ARG A 61 15.07 -3.07 11.99
C ARG A 61 14.24 -4.32 11.75
N GLY A 62 14.59 -5.16 10.77
CA GLY A 62 13.84 -6.37 10.41
C GLY A 62 12.41 -6.09 9.97
N ILE A 63 12.18 -4.93 9.35
CA ILE A 63 10.86 -4.49 8.89
C ILE A 63 10.68 -4.95 7.45
N GLY A 64 9.71 -5.83 7.21
CA GLY A 64 9.33 -6.22 5.85
C GLY A 64 8.79 -5.01 5.08
N TYR A 65 9.35 -4.76 3.91
CA TYR A 65 8.92 -3.68 3.01
C TYR A 65 8.98 -4.14 1.56
N GLN A 66 8.18 -3.50 0.72
CA GLN A 66 8.24 -3.64 -0.73
C GLN A 66 8.88 -2.38 -1.31
N SER A 67 9.81 -2.54 -2.24
CA SER A 67 10.36 -1.41 -3.00
C SER A 67 9.85 -1.43 -4.44
N ILE A 68 9.45 -0.27 -4.95
CA ILE A 68 9.06 -0.07 -6.35
C ILE A 68 10.04 0.91 -6.95
N ASP A 69 10.75 0.48 -8.00
CA ASP A 69 11.58 1.38 -8.80
C ASP A 69 10.72 2.05 -9.88
N VAL A 70 10.55 3.36 -9.76
CA VAL A 70 9.74 4.14 -10.70
C VAL A 70 10.65 4.60 -11.84
N VAL A 71 10.59 3.85 -12.95
CA VAL A 71 11.31 4.15 -14.18
C VAL A 71 10.38 4.97 -15.10
N GLY A 72 10.50 6.30 -15.09
CA GLY A 72 9.68 7.18 -15.95
C GLY A 72 9.67 8.64 -15.50
N SER A 73 9.10 9.52 -16.36
CA SER A 73 8.90 10.95 -16.09
C SER A 73 7.77 11.23 -15.09
N ASP A 74 6.88 10.26 -14.86
CA ASP A 74 5.74 10.36 -13.93
C ASP A 74 6.15 10.21 -12.46
N GLY A 75 7.36 10.67 -12.14
CA GLY A 75 7.99 10.47 -10.84
C GLY A 75 7.28 11.21 -9.70
N ALA A 76 7.66 10.87 -8.47
CA ALA A 76 7.13 11.54 -7.29
C ALA A 76 7.39 13.07 -7.37
N PRO A 77 6.35 13.93 -7.31
CA PRO A 77 6.51 15.39 -7.50
C PRO A 77 7.41 16.05 -6.46
N ASN A 78 7.61 15.39 -5.31
CA ASN A 78 8.44 15.88 -4.20
C ASN A 78 9.77 15.11 -4.08
N GLY A 79 10.14 14.36 -5.11
CA GLY A 79 11.37 13.56 -5.15
C GLY A 79 11.28 12.22 -4.42
N TYR A 80 12.41 11.51 -4.42
CA TYR A 80 12.59 10.19 -3.83
C TYR A 80 13.56 10.25 -2.62
N PRO A 81 13.50 9.30 -1.68
CA PRO A 81 12.55 8.18 -1.61
C PRO A 81 11.16 8.67 -1.20
N LEU A 82 10.14 7.96 -1.65
CA LEU A 82 8.78 8.18 -1.17
C LEU A 82 8.32 6.94 -0.41
N THR A 83 8.15 7.08 0.90
CA THR A 83 7.84 5.96 1.80
C THR A 83 6.40 6.04 2.25
N TYR A 84 5.67 4.95 2.08
CA TYR A 84 4.35 4.76 2.66
C TYR A 84 4.41 3.75 3.79
N VAL A 85 3.68 4.04 4.87
CA VAL A 85 3.48 3.16 6.02
C VAL A 85 1.98 3.11 6.29
N GLY A 86 1.31 2.05 5.81
CA GLY A 86 -0.15 2.05 5.70
C GLY A 86 -0.63 3.27 4.89
N TYR A 87 -1.52 4.09 5.46
CA TYR A 87 -2.02 5.29 4.77
C TYR A 87 -1.13 6.54 4.89
N ARG A 88 -0.04 6.48 5.68
CA ARG A 88 0.83 7.64 5.89
C ARG A 88 1.91 7.69 4.81
N ARG A 89 2.10 8.88 4.22
CA ARG A 89 3.10 9.17 3.18
C ARG A 89 4.23 10.04 3.76
N PHE A 90 5.46 9.69 3.45
CA PHE A 90 6.67 10.42 3.83
C PHE A 90 7.52 10.70 2.59
N SER A 91 7.91 11.96 2.40
CA SER A 91 8.82 12.38 1.34
C SER A 91 10.23 12.48 1.90
N GLY A 92 11.19 11.82 1.28
CA GLY A 92 12.58 11.78 1.73
C GLY A 92 12.84 10.79 2.87
N TYR A 93 14.02 10.93 3.50
CA TYR A 93 14.43 10.13 4.66
C TYR A 93 14.07 10.85 5.96
N THR A 94 12.96 10.46 6.59
CA THR A 94 12.51 10.96 7.90
C THR A 94 12.43 9.83 8.93
N GLU A 95 13.59 9.34 9.37
CA GLU A 95 13.72 8.16 10.24
C GLU A 95 12.73 8.13 11.41
N ARG A 96 12.69 9.21 12.21
CA ARG A 96 11.85 9.28 13.41
C ARG A 96 10.37 9.13 13.09
N GLU A 97 9.92 9.76 12.01
CA GLU A 97 8.51 9.75 11.61
C GLU A 97 8.10 8.40 11.02
N ILE A 98 8.97 7.82 10.20
CA ILE A 98 8.78 6.49 9.59
C ILE A 98 8.69 5.43 10.71
N LEU A 99 9.62 5.42 11.66
CA LEU A 99 9.61 4.47 12.77
C LEU A 99 8.40 4.68 13.70
N ALA A 100 8.01 5.92 13.96
CA ALA A 100 6.81 6.22 14.75
C ALA A 100 5.55 5.67 14.07
N ALA A 101 5.41 5.87 12.76
CA ALA A 101 4.29 5.34 11.99
C ALA A 101 4.26 3.81 12.00
N ILE A 102 5.40 3.15 11.85
CA ILE A 102 5.50 1.68 11.87
C ILE A 102 5.11 1.14 13.25
N THR A 103 5.52 1.84 14.32
CA THR A 103 5.19 1.46 15.70
C THR A 103 3.68 1.58 15.96
N GLN A 104 3.07 2.69 15.53
CA GLN A 104 1.61 2.88 15.61
C GLN A 104 0.86 1.79 14.85
N LEU A 105 1.35 1.43 13.67
CA LEU A 105 0.77 0.43 12.79
C LEU A 105 0.88 -1.00 13.34
N LYS A 106 1.96 -1.31 14.05
CA LYS A 106 2.08 -2.56 14.84
C LYS A 106 1.10 -2.57 16.02
N LYS A 107 0.98 -1.45 16.74
CA LYS A 107 0.05 -1.33 17.89
C LYS A 107 -1.40 -1.53 17.48
N SER A 108 -1.84 -0.91 16.37
CA SER A 108 -3.21 -1.09 15.85
C SER A 108 -3.50 -2.53 15.42
N ARG A 109 -2.47 -3.32 15.07
CA ARG A 109 -2.61 -4.73 14.69
C ARG A 109 -2.83 -5.67 15.87
N HIS A 110 -2.47 -5.27 17.09
CA HIS A 110 -2.62 -6.11 18.29
C HIS A 110 -3.87 -5.76 19.12
N GLY A 111 -4.65 -4.76 18.70
CA GLY A 111 -5.86 -4.30 19.40
C GLY A 111 -7.19 -4.62 18.70
N ARG A 112 -7.18 -5.40 17.62
CA ARG A 112 -8.42 -5.79 16.90
C ARG A 112 -8.78 -7.22 17.29
N PRO A 113 -9.83 -7.45 18.09
CA PRO A 113 -10.30 -8.81 18.35
C PRO A 113 -10.78 -9.40 17.01
N VAL A 114 -10.29 -10.60 16.71
CA VAL A 114 -10.87 -11.50 15.69
C VAL A 114 -12.26 -11.94 16.12
#